data_AF-A0A971A3V7-F1
#
_entry.id   AF-A0A971A3V7-F1
#
_cell.length_a   1.000
_cell.length_b   1.000
_cell.length_c   1.000
_cell.angle_alpha   90.00
_cell.angle_beta   90.00
_cell.angle_gamma   90.00
#
_symmetry.space_group_name_H-M   'P 1'
#
loop_
_entity.id
_entity.type
_entity.pdbx_description
1 polymer ?
#
loop_
_entity_poly.entity_id
_entity_poly.type
_entity_poly.pdbx_seq_one_letter_code
_entity_poly.pdbx_strand_id
1 'polypeptide(L)'
;FTVAPMVGATVVRGLTFTTANDAPERDPVAFELYGSNESIDGPFELIAAGDIVDFAAEEAWPRFTQNATPIEFVNTVAYAYYRVLFTAVRDAASANSMQIAEVELIGVPALYVLFAEDFEGLPLGPNVDEVVAGEAVWTKTAPEGWVIDDSGMPGVGDPAMDGVTEWAGWSFADKDWWVQAAEDQDRSTFTLGTGIVAIADADEWDDIDHAEGWYDSFLSTPAIDLTGVEATMLQLRFASSWRPEFDNDYHQTAKIMVSFDGGEPVEVLLWESDESSPNYKPYATNESVAVGIRKPAGAQNMVVTFGLVEAGNDWWWAIDNVEIAYY
;
A
#
# COMPACT_ATOMS: atom_id res chain seq x y z
N PHE A 1 -19.13 -24.59 -13.05
CA PHE A 1 -17.79 -24.90 -12.53
C PHE A 1 -17.48 -23.96 -11.36
N THR A 2 -16.43 -24.22 -10.59
CA THR A 2 -15.99 -23.37 -9.46
C THR A 2 -14.55 -22.92 -9.65
N VAL A 3 -14.21 -21.69 -9.24
CA VAL A 3 -12.86 -21.12 -9.28
C VAL A 3 -12.53 -20.40 -7.96
N ALA A 4 -11.25 -20.38 -7.60
CA ALA A 4 -10.69 -19.52 -6.57
C ALA A 4 -9.79 -18.48 -7.26
N PRO A 5 -10.03 -17.17 -7.11
CA PRO A 5 -9.12 -16.17 -7.67
C PRO A 5 -7.73 -16.31 -7.03
N MET A 6 -6.68 -16.31 -7.85
CA MET A 6 -5.30 -16.45 -7.35
C MET A 6 -4.81 -15.22 -6.55
N VAL A 7 -5.51 -14.10 -6.67
CA VAL A 7 -5.22 -12.80 -6.05
C VAL A 7 -6.02 -12.58 -4.76
N GLY A 8 -6.58 -13.66 -4.19
CA GLY A 8 -7.38 -13.60 -2.98
C GLY A 8 -8.86 -13.26 -3.23
N ALA A 9 -9.55 -12.88 -2.17
CA ALA A 9 -10.99 -12.60 -2.25
C ALA A 9 -11.21 -11.43 -3.21
N THR A 10 -12.10 -11.60 -4.20
CA THR A 10 -12.32 -10.59 -5.25
C THR A 10 -13.77 -10.15 -5.22
N VAL A 11 -14.06 -8.87 -5.45
CA VAL A 11 -15.41 -8.38 -5.72
C VAL A 11 -15.66 -8.45 -7.23
N VAL A 12 -16.26 -9.54 -7.71
CA VAL A 12 -16.61 -9.71 -9.12
C VAL A 12 -17.92 -8.97 -9.40
N ARG A 13 -17.93 -8.15 -10.45
CA ARG A 13 -19.06 -7.29 -10.86
C ARG A 13 -19.45 -7.43 -12.33
N GLY A 14 -18.67 -8.20 -13.09
CA GLY A 14 -18.94 -8.42 -14.50
C GLY A 14 -18.54 -9.81 -14.95
N LEU A 15 -19.16 -10.25 -16.05
CA LEU A 15 -18.83 -11.49 -16.74
C LEU A 15 -18.72 -11.26 -18.25
N THR A 16 -17.79 -11.96 -18.88
CA THR A 16 -17.84 -12.20 -20.33
C THR A 16 -17.83 -13.69 -20.62
N PHE A 17 -18.44 -14.06 -21.74
CA PHE A 17 -18.59 -15.42 -22.22
C PHE A 17 -18.22 -15.47 -23.70
N THR A 18 -17.45 -16.48 -24.11
CA THR A 18 -17.06 -16.70 -25.50
C THR A 18 -17.66 -18.01 -26.02
N THR A 19 -18.39 -17.95 -27.14
CA THR A 19 -18.97 -19.14 -27.78
C THR A 19 -17.90 -20.16 -28.14
N ALA A 20 -18.20 -21.45 -28.02
CA ALA A 20 -17.28 -22.54 -28.38
C ALA A 20 -17.13 -22.70 -29.91
N ASN A 21 -16.66 -23.86 -30.36
CA ASN A 21 -16.45 -24.15 -31.79
C ASN A 21 -17.56 -24.98 -32.45
N ASP A 22 -18.36 -25.74 -31.68
CA ASP A 22 -19.02 -26.93 -32.21
C ASP A 22 -20.45 -26.68 -32.77
N ALA A 23 -21.49 -26.40 -31.97
CA ALA A 23 -22.85 -26.17 -32.54
C ALA A 23 -23.78 -25.22 -31.76
N PRO A 24 -24.41 -24.19 -32.37
CA PRO A 24 -25.13 -23.11 -31.67
C PRO A 24 -26.22 -23.53 -30.68
N GLU A 25 -26.92 -24.63 -30.93
CA GLU A 25 -28.00 -25.13 -30.05
C GLU A 25 -27.55 -25.39 -28.60
N ARG A 26 -26.25 -25.65 -28.39
CA ARG A 26 -25.63 -25.92 -27.09
C ARG A 26 -25.07 -24.69 -26.39
N ASP A 27 -25.14 -23.52 -27.02
CA ASP A 27 -24.64 -22.29 -26.40
C ASP A 27 -25.49 -21.96 -25.18
N PRO A 28 -24.87 -21.64 -24.04
CA PRO A 28 -25.61 -21.26 -22.85
C PRO A 28 -26.35 -19.94 -23.11
N VAL A 29 -27.61 -19.86 -22.69
CA VAL A 29 -28.43 -18.65 -22.86
C VAL A 29 -28.85 -18.04 -21.53
N ALA A 30 -28.61 -18.74 -20.42
CA ALA A 30 -28.84 -18.22 -19.08
C ALA A 30 -27.76 -18.72 -18.12
N PHE A 31 -27.43 -17.90 -17.13
CA PHE A 31 -26.41 -18.18 -16.13
C PHE A 31 -26.88 -17.81 -14.73
N GLU A 32 -26.18 -18.37 -13.75
CA GLU A 32 -26.17 -17.96 -12.36
C GLU A 32 -24.72 -17.89 -11.89
N LEU A 33 -24.37 -16.81 -11.19
CA LEU A 33 -23.10 -16.61 -10.52
C LEU A 33 -23.34 -16.66 -9.01
N TYR A 34 -22.51 -17.44 -8.33
CA TYR A 34 -22.53 -17.58 -6.88
C TYR A 34 -21.16 -17.30 -6.27
N GLY A 35 -21.15 -16.91 -4.99
CA GLY A 35 -19.96 -16.69 -4.17
C GLY A 35 -19.94 -17.54 -2.90
N SER A 36 -18.76 -17.88 -2.40
CA SER A 36 -18.56 -18.48 -1.08
C SER A 36 -17.28 -17.95 -0.43
N ASN A 37 -17.31 -17.79 0.90
CA ASN A 37 -16.15 -17.50 1.75
C ASN A 37 -15.83 -18.64 2.72
N GLU A 38 -16.59 -19.74 2.69
CA GLU A 38 -16.37 -20.88 3.59
C GLU A 38 -15.46 -21.93 2.97
N SER A 39 -15.76 -22.38 1.75
CA SER A 39 -14.95 -23.37 1.04
C SER A 39 -15.25 -23.38 -0.46
N ILE A 40 -14.37 -24.02 -1.24
CA ILE A 40 -14.58 -24.24 -2.68
C ILE A 40 -15.82 -25.12 -2.98
N ASP A 41 -16.28 -25.89 -2.00
CA ASP A 41 -17.46 -26.76 -2.11
C ASP A 41 -18.76 -26.04 -1.69
N GLY A 42 -18.64 -24.88 -1.04
CA GLY A 42 -19.74 -24.06 -0.55
C GLY A 42 -19.81 -24.01 0.98
N PRO A 43 -20.94 -23.57 1.56
CA PRO A 43 -22.18 -23.14 0.90
C PRO A 43 -21.98 -21.92 -0.01
N PHE A 44 -22.82 -21.80 -1.03
CA PHE A 44 -22.75 -20.74 -2.05
C PHE A 44 -23.98 -19.82 -1.96
N GLU A 45 -23.74 -18.52 -2.04
CA GLU A 45 -24.76 -17.47 -2.11
C GLU A 45 -24.91 -16.96 -3.55
N LEU A 46 -26.15 -16.79 -4.01
CA LEU A 46 -26.41 -16.29 -5.36
C LEU A 46 -26.06 -14.80 -5.44
N ILE A 47 -25.20 -14.43 -6.38
CA ILE A 47 -24.78 -13.05 -6.64
C ILE A 47 -25.62 -12.46 -7.77
N ALA A 48 -25.69 -13.17 -8.89
CA ALA A 48 -26.36 -12.68 -10.09
C ALA A 48 -26.95 -13.86 -10.88
N ALA A 49 -28.06 -13.61 -11.56
CA ALA A 49 -28.66 -14.55 -12.50
C ALA A 49 -29.28 -13.77 -13.65
N GLY A 50 -29.27 -14.34 -14.84
CA GLY A 50 -29.88 -13.70 -16.00
C GLY A 50 -29.56 -14.37 -17.31
N ASP A 51 -30.04 -13.74 -18.38
CA ASP A 51 -29.83 -14.21 -19.74
C ASP A 51 -28.48 -13.73 -20.30
N ILE A 52 -27.89 -14.55 -21.16
CA ILE A 52 -26.78 -14.16 -22.02
C ILE A 52 -27.41 -13.66 -23.32
N VAL A 53 -27.82 -12.39 -23.32
CA VAL A 53 -28.69 -11.79 -24.36
C VAL A 53 -28.16 -12.03 -25.78
N ASP A 54 -26.86 -11.85 -25.98
CA ASP A 54 -26.21 -12.08 -27.29
C ASP A 54 -26.36 -13.54 -27.75
N PHE A 55 -26.22 -14.51 -26.84
CA PHE A 55 -26.32 -15.93 -27.16
C PHE A 55 -27.77 -16.38 -27.24
N ALA A 56 -28.72 -15.62 -26.67
CA ALA A 56 -30.16 -15.90 -26.66
C ALA A 56 -30.93 -15.23 -27.82
N ALA A 57 -30.28 -14.36 -28.61
CA ALA A 57 -30.90 -13.65 -29.73
C ALA A 57 -31.51 -14.59 -30.78
N GLU A 58 -32.39 -14.11 -31.66
CA GLU A 58 -33.02 -14.95 -32.70
C GLU A 58 -31.97 -15.64 -33.60
N GLU A 59 -31.04 -14.84 -34.14
CA GLU A 59 -29.89 -15.35 -34.89
C GLU A 59 -28.82 -15.91 -33.94
N ALA A 60 -28.16 -16.99 -34.37
CA ALA A 60 -27.08 -17.59 -33.61
C ALA A 60 -25.88 -16.64 -33.49
N TRP A 61 -25.32 -16.51 -32.28
CA TRP A 61 -24.12 -15.72 -32.07
C TRP A 61 -22.92 -16.35 -32.81
N PRO A 62 -22.02 -15.56 -33.41
CA PRO A 62 -20.88 -16.10 -34.12
C PRO A 62 -20.00 -16.98 -33.21
N ARG A 63 -19.35 -17.99 -33.79
CA ARG A 63 -18.47 -18.92 -33.06
C ARG A 63 -17.18 -18.22 -32.62
N PHE A 64 -16.56 -18.68 -31.53
CA PHE A 64 -15.35 -18.07 -30.95
C PHE A 64 -15.46 -16.57 -30.73
N THR A 65 -16.67 -16.09 -30.44
CA THR A 65 -16.95 -14.67 -30.32
C THR A 65 -17.46 -14.39 -28.92
N GLN A 66 -16.78 -13.48 -28.22
CA GLN A 66 -17.20 -12.97 -26.92
C GLN A 66 -18.54 -12.23 -27.07
N ASN A 67 -19.35 -12.18 -26.02
CA ASN A 67 -20.49 -11.26 -25.95
C ASN A 67 -20.02 -9.81 -26.17
N ALA A 68 -20.83 -9.01 -26.84
CA ALA A 68 -20.47 -7.66 -27.28
C ALA A 68 -20.34 -6.67 -26.11
N THR A 69 -21.10 -6.89 -25.03
CA THR A 69 -21.05 -6.05 -23.82
C THR A 69 -20.96 -6.95 -22.60
N PRO A 70 -20.00 -6.73 -21.68
CA PRO A 70 -19.91 -7.44 -20.42
C PRO A 70 -21.25 -7.43 -19.68
N ILE A 71 -21.61 -8.57 -19.09
CA ILE A 71 -22.79 -8.67 -18.25
C ILE A 71 -22.44 -8.13 -16.88
N GLU A 72 -22.97 -6.96 -16.55
CA GLU A 72 -22.71 -6.26 -15.29
C GLU A 72 -23.79 -6.52 -14.25
N PHE A 73 -23.39 -6.57 -12.99
CA PHE A 73 -24.31 -6.73 -11.84
C PHE A 73 -23.72 -6.07 -10.59
N VAL A 74 -24.60 -5.72 -9.66
CA VAL A 74 -24.18 -5.17 -8.37
C VAL A 74 -23.67 -6.30 -7.49
N ASN A 75 -22.41 -6.19 -7.07
CA ASN A 75 -21.84 -6.98 -6.01
C ASN A 75 -20.94 -6.09 -5.15
N THR A 76 -21.15 -6.13 -3.84
CA THR A 76 -20.38 -5.39 -2.84
C THR A 76 -19.61 -6.31 -1.91
N VAL A 77 -19.74 -7.63 -2.08
CA VAL A 77 -19.10 -8.64 -1.24
C VAL A 77 -17.97 -9.29 -2.01
N ALA A 78 -16.78 -9.33 -1.40
CA ALA A 78 -15.67 -10.10 -1.92
C ALA A 78 -15.85 -11.57 -1.56
N TYR A 79 -15.63 -12.45 -2.54
CA TYR A 79 -15.69 -13.89 -2.32
C TYR A 79 -14.36 -14.55 -2.64
N ALA A 80 -13.96 -15.51 -1.79
CA ALA A 80 -12.79 -16.37 -1.98
C ALA A 80 -13.03 -17.43 -3.07
N TYR A 81 -14.29 -17.83 -3.29
CA TYR A 81 -14.67 -18.83 -4.27
C TYR A 81 -15.88 -18.36 -5.09
N TYR A 82 -15.84 -18.60 -6.39
CA TYR A 82 -16.93 -18.30 -7.32
C TYR A 82 -17.40 -19.55 -8.04
N ARG A 83 -18.72 -19.68 -8.22
CA ARG A 83 -19.34 -20.74 -9.02
C ARG A 83 -20.20 -20.14 -10.11
N VAL A 84 -19.91 -20.51 -11.36
CA VAL A 84 -20.75 -20.20 -12.52
C VAL A 84 -21.54 -21.45 -12.90
N LEU A 85 -22.86 -21.30 -12.97
CA LEU A 85 -23.78 -22.33 -13.45
C LEU A 85 -24.48 -21.81 -14.71
N PHE A 86 -24.46 -22.59 -15.78
CA PHE A 86 -25.29 -22.31 -16.95
C PHE A 86 -26.58 -23.11 -16.82
N THR A 87 -27.71 -22.40 -16.78
CA THR A 87 -29.02 -22.96 -16.41
C THR A 87 -29.90 -23.31 -17.61
N ALA A 88 -29.57 -22.78 -18.79
CA ALA A 88 -30.26 -23.09 -20.04
C ALA A 88 -29.30 -23.02 -21.24
N VAL A 89 -29.63 -23.77 -22.29
CA VAL A 89 -28.99 -23.70 -23.62
C VAL A 89 -29.99 -23.24 -24.67
N ARG A 90 -29.50 -22.72 -25.79
CA ARG A 90 -30.31 -22.11 -26.86
C ARG A 90 -31.44 -23.00 -27.36
N ASP A 91 -31.18 -24.28 -27.62
CA ASP A 91 -32.21 -25.24 -28.00
C ASP A 91 -32.03 -26.57 -27.27
N ALA A 92 -32.70 -26.69 -26.13
CA ALA A 92 -32.64 -27.88 -25.29
C ALA A 92 -33.26 -29.15 -25.94
N ALA A 93 -34.05 -29.02 -27.01
CA ALA A 93 -34.64 -30.17 -27.68
C ALA A 93 -33.65 -30.86 -28.63
N SER A 94 -32.70 -30.10 -29.20
CA SER A 94 -31.66 -30.61 -30.09
C SER A 94 -30.28 -30.73 -29.43
N ALA A 95 -30.00 -29.92 -28.42
CA ALA A 95 -28.75 -29.95 -27.67
C ALA A 95 -28.59 -31.26 -26.88
N ASN A 96 -27.41 -31.87 -26.99
CA ASN A 96 -27.01 -33.03 -26.19
C ASN A 96 -26.08 -32.69 -25.02
N SER A 97 -25.65 -31.44 -24.91
CA SER A 97 -24.68 -30.91 -23.94
C SER A 97 -24.71 -29.38 -23.91
N MET A 98 -23.98 -28.76 -22.99
CA MET A 98 -23.66 -27.32 -23.01
C MET A 98 -22.19 -27.15 -23.42
N GLN A 99 -21.87 -26.06 -24.13
CA GLN A 99 -20.50 -25.74 -24.52
C GLN A 99 -20.17 -24.26 -24.28
N ILE A 100 -18.91 -23.98 -23.92
CA ILE A 100 -18.37 -22.63 -23.78
C ILE A 100 -16.87 -22.68 -24.06
N ALA A 101 -16.31 -21.66 -24.72
CA ALA A 101 -14.85 -21.58 -24.91
C ALA A 101 -14.18 -20.92 -23.71
N GLU A 102 -14.68 -19.75 -23.30
CA GLU A 102 -14.07 -18.94 -22.25
C GLU A 102 -15.14 -18.31 -21.36
N VAL A 103 -14.76 -18.13 -20.10
CA VAL A 103 -15.51 -17.38 -19.10
C VAL A 103 -14.54 -16.45 -18.39
N GLU A 104 -14.84 -15.16 -18.41
CA GLU A 104 -14.06 -14.14 -17.71
C GLU A 104 -14.87 -13.60 -16.54
N LEU A 105 -14.24 -13.51 -15.36
CA LEU A 105 -14.80 -12.85 -14.18
C LEU A 105 -14.09 -11.50 -14.03
N ILE A 106 -14.85 -10.41 -14.15
CA ILE A 106 -14.34 -9.04 -14.06
C ILE A 106 -14.57 -8.54 -12.63
N GLY A 107 -13.50 -8.23 -11.90
CA GLY A 107 -13.59 -7.79 -10.52
C GLY A 107 -12.34 -7.11 -10.00
N VAL A 108 -12.42 -6.60 -8.78
CA VAL A 108 -11.32 -5.96 -8.07
C VAL A 108 -10.99 -6.80 -6.83
N PRO A 109 -9.72 -7.18 -6.59
CA PRO A 109 -9.31 -7.84 -5.36
C PRO A 109 -9.69 -7.01 -4.12
N ALA A 110 -10.09 -7.67 -3.05
CA ALA A 110 -10.42 -7.03 -1.79
C ALA A 110 -9.15 -6.68 -1.03
N LEU A 111 -8.98 -5.40 -0.71
CA LEU A 111 -7.90 -4.95 0.14
C LEU A 111 -8.26 -5.19 1.60
N TYR A 112 -7.43 -5.94 2.32
CA TYR A 112 -7.52 -6.12 3.77
C TYR A 112 -6.43 -5.30 4.43
N VAL A 113 -6.83 -4.23 5.14
CA VAL A 113 -5.92 -3.37 5.89
C VAL A 113 -5.62 -4.01 7.25
N LEU A 114 -4.34 -4.27 7.51
CA LEU A 114 -3.82 -4.82 8.77
C LEU A 114 -3.44 -3.73 9.74
N PHE A 115 -2.95 -2.60 9.22
CA PHE A 115 -2.47 -1.48 10.00
C PHE A 115 -2.58 -0.19 9.17
N ALA A 116 -2.94 0.91 9.82
CA ALA A 116 -2.94 2.24 9.22
C ALA A 116 -2.57 3.29 10.28
N GLU A 117 -1.78 4.29 9.90
CA GLU A 117 -1.38 5.44 10.71
C GLU A 117 -1.27 6.68 9.81
N ASP A 118 -1.98 7.74 10.17
CA ASP A 118 -1.99 9.05 9.50
C ASP A 118 -1.45 10.17 10.40
N PHE A 119 -0.98 9.85 11.62
CA PHE A 119 -0.38 10.74 12.61
C PHE A 119 -1.26 11.87 13.15
N GLU A 120 -2.46 12.09 12.61
CA GLU A 120 -3.41 13.14 13.00
C GLU A 120 -3.87 13.06 14.47
N GLY A 121 -3.71 11.89 15.08
CA GLY A 121 -4.02 11.67 16.49
C GLY A 121 -3.00 12.24 17.48
N LEU A 122 -1.84 12.73 17.00
CA LEU A 122 -0.74 13.16 17.86
C LEU A 122 -1.03 14.51 18.54
N PRO A 123 -0.81 14.62 19.86
CA PRO A 123 -0.82 15.91 20.53
C PRO A 123 0.47 16.67 20.21
N LEU A 124 0.34 17.78 19.47
CA LEU A 124 1.45 18.70 19.21
C LEU A 124 1.64 19.70 20.35
N GLY A 125 2.89 20.08 20.58
CA GLY A 125 3.32 21.13 21.50
C GLY A 125 3.93 22.33 20.77
N PRO A 126 4.48 23.30 21.51
CA PRO A 126 5.13 24.46 20.90
C PRO A 126 6.44 24.08 20.19
N ASN A 127 6.91 24.95 19.31
CA ASN A 127 8.27 24.89 18.79
C ASN A 127 9.30 25.10 19.93
N VAL A 128 10.54 24.64 19.70
CA VAL A 128 11.66 24.66 20.64
C VAL A 128 12.75 25.60 20.15
N ASP A 129 13.47 25.24 19.09
CA ASP A 129 14.61 26.01 18.57
C ASP A 129 14.27 26.79 17.30
N GLU A 130 13.26 26.33 16.54
CA GLU A 130 12.80 27.02 15.35
C GLU A 130 12.31 28.44 15.64
N VAL A 131 12.59 29.37 14.74
CA VAL A 131 12.22 30.79 14.97
C VAL A 131 10.75 31.08 14.68
N VAL A 132 10.11 30.25 13.86
CA VAL A 132 8.69 30.39 13.53
C VAL A 132 7.86 29.92 14.70
N ALA A 133 7.34 30.87 15.48
CA ALA A 133 6.56 30.56 16.68
C ALA A 133 5.26 29.77 16.37
N GLY A 134 5.02 28.71 17.12
CA GLY A 134 3.80 27.92 17.12
C GLY A 134 3.57 27.28 18.48
N GLU A 135 2.31 27.17 18.92
CA GLU A 135 1.96 26.63 20.24
C GLU A 135 1.57 25.14 20.22
N ALA A 136 1.30 24.60 19.03
CA ALA A 136 0.83 23.24 18.79
C ALA A 136 1.23 22.80 17.37
N VAL A 137 2.53 22.73 17.12
CA VAL A 137 3.12 22.56 15.79
C VAL A 137 4.11 21.41 15.68
N TRP A 138 4.66 20.93 16.80
CA TRP A 138 5.69 19.89 16.78
C TRP A 138 5.60 18.95 17.99
N THR A 139 6.04 17.70 17.83
CA THR A 139 6.27 16.76 18.92
C THR A 139 7.36 15.74 18.58
N LYS A 140 8.20 15.42 19.57
CA LYS A 140 9.09 14.25 19.55
C LYS A 140 8.41 12.96 20.03
N THR A 141 7.14 13.05 20.44
CA THR A 141 6.39 11.88 20.94
C THR A 141 5.75 11.15 19.78
N ALA A 142 6.22 9.93 19.49
CA ALA A 142 5.63 9.07 18.48
C ALA A 142 4.25 8.53 18.88
N PRO A 143 3.44 8.04 17.91
CA PRO A 143 2.16 7.43 18.23
C PRO A 143 2.33 6.22 19.16
N GLU A 144 1.24 5.81 19.83
CA GLU A 144 1.31 4.73 20.81
C GLU A 144 1.92 3.45 20.21
N GLY A 145 2.98 2.95 20.85
CA GLY A 145 3.68 1.73 20.44
C GLY A 145 4.70 1.90 19.31
N TRP A 146 4.75 3.05 18.65
CA TRP A 146 5.86 3.40 17.77
C TRP A 146 7.12 3.70 18.59
N VAL A 147 8.27 3.48 17.98
CA VAL A 147 9.58 3.69 18.60
C VAL A 147 10.44 4.53 17.67
N ILE A 148 10.91 5.68 18.16
CA ILE A 148 12.03 6.41 17.56
C ILE A 148 13.32 5.87 18.17
N ASP A 149 14.26 5.48 17.32
CA ASP A 149 15.62 5.14 17.72
C ASP A 149 16.58 6.19 17.14
N ASP A 150 16.98 7.12 18.02
CA ASP A 150 17.96 8.16 17.75
C ASP A 150 19.32 7.81 18.34
N SER A 151 19.58 6.54 18.69
CA SER A 151 20.87 6.18 19.30
C SER A 151 22.09 6.41 18.38
N GLY A 152 21.84 6.55 17.07
CA GLY A 152 22.82 6.97 16.07
C GLY A 152 22.96 8.49 15.92
N MET A 153 22.02 9.28 16.44
CA MET A 153 22.01 10.74 16.28
C MET A 153 23.11 11.42 17.13
N PRO A 154 23.95 12.27 16.53
CA PRO A 154 24.99 12.99 17.26
C PRO A 154 24.41 13.98 18.27
N GLY A 155 24.80 13.82 19.54
CA GLY A 155 24.47 14.76 20.60
C GLY A 155 23.03 14.73 21.09
N VAL A 156 22.16 13.87 20.53
CA VAL A 156 20.72 13.83 20.82
C VAL A 156 20.40 13.89 22.32
N GLY A 157 19.49 14.80 22.68
CA GLY A 157 19.06 15.01 24.06
C GLY A 157 19.97 15.91 24.90
N ASP A 158 21.03 16.48 24.31
CA ASP A 158 21.78 17.60 24.86
C ASP A 158 21.45 18.87 24.05
N PRO A 159 20.55 19.76 24.54
CA PRO A 159 20.07 20.96 23.81
C PRO A 159 21.14 21.96 23.36
N ALA A 160 22.39 21.76 23.77
CA ALA A 160 23.51 22.59 23.34
C ALA A 160 24.25 22.01 22.11
N MET A 161 24.02 20.73 21.79
CA MET A 161 24.81 19.96 20.83
C MET A 161 23.97 18.89 20.08
N ASP A 162 22.64 18.97 20.11
CA ASP A 162 21.74 18.04 19.39
C ASP A 162 21.18 18.61 18.09
N GLY A 163 21.69 19.75 17.62
CA GLY A 163 21.20 20.45 16.43
C GLY A 163 19.90 21.18 16.72
N VAL A 164 19.08 21.40 15.69
CA VAL A 164 17.70 21.88 15.92
C VAL A 164 16.90 20.75 16.57
N THR A 165 16.45 20.95 17.82
CA THR A 165 15.78 19.91 18.63
C THR A 165 14.59 19.30 17.90
N GLU A 166 13.85 20.10 17.12
CA GLU A 166 12.71 19.63 16.34
C GLU A 166 13.07 18.53 15.34
N TRP A 167 14.29 18.57 14.81
CA TRP A 167 14.75 17.74 13.69
C TRP A 167 15.88 16.78 14.10
N ALA A 168 16.21 16.70 15.39
CA ALA A 168 17.19 15.75 15.93
C ALA A 168 16.67 14.30 15.85
N GLY A 169 16.69 13.70 14.65
CA GLY A 169 16.08 12.42 14.33
C GLY A 169 14.62 12.52 13.91
N TRP A 170 13.94 11.39 13.69
CA TRP A 170 12.52 11.38 13.28
C TRP A 170 11.64 12.14 14.28
N SER A 171 10.78 13.00 13.76
CA SER A 171 9.85 13.85 14.52
C SER A 171 8.50 13.99 13.83
N PHE A 172 7.53 14.59 14.50
CA PHE A 172 6.19 14.82 13.94
C PHE A 172 5.82 16.28 14.05
N ALA A 173 5.32 16.87 12.97
CA ALA A 173 4.96 18.28 12.95
C ALA A 173 3.73 18.55 12.09
N ASP A 174 3.06 19.67 12.38
CA ASP A 174 2.11 20.29 11.46
C ASP A 174 2.87 20.64 10.16
N LYS A 175 2.41 20.06 9.05
CA LYS A 175 3.08 20.17 7.76
C LYS A 175 3.18 21.61 7.27
N ASP A 176 2.14 22.42 7.48
CA ASP A 176 2.13 23.81 7.02
C ASP A 176 3.06 24.68 7.87
N TRP A 177 3.24 24.34 9.15
CA TRP A 177 4.25 24.97 10.00
C TRP A 177 5.67 24.54 9.61
N TRP A 178 5.94 23.25 9.40
CA TRP A 178 7.24 22.76 8.93
C TRP A 178 7.67 23.44 7.62
N VAL A 179 6.74 23.57 6.66
CA VAL A 179 6.96 24.34 5.42
C VAL A 179 7.33 25.80 5.70
N GLN A 180 6.76 26.44 6.72
CA GLN A 180 7.09 27.83 7.05
C GLN A 180 8.41 27.97 7.79
N ALA A 181 8.71 27.04 8.71
CA ALA A 181 9.95 26.98 9.49
C ALA A 181 11.14 26.86 8.53
N ALA A 182 11.06 25.89 7.62
CA ALA A 182 12.11 25.52 6.68
C ALA A 182 12.09 26.31 5.34
N GLU A 183 11.55 27.54 5.35
CA GLU A 183 11.48 28.45 4.20
C GLU A 183 10.92 27.85 2.89
N ASP A 184 9.97 26.91 3.02
CA ASP A 184 9.34 26.08 2.00
C ASP A 184 10.32 25.16 1.29
N GLN A 185 11.25 25.69 0.50
CA GLN A 185 12.22 24.92 -0.28
C GLN A 185 11.59 23.67 -0.96
N ASP A 186 10.39 23.82 -1.53
CA ASP A 186 9.55 22.78 -2.13
C ASP A 186 8.84 21.78 -1.19
N ARG A 187 8.99 21.87 0.14
CA ARG A 187 8.26 21.06 1.14
C ARG A 187 6.74 21.21 0.98
N SER A 188 6.24 22.38 0.53
CA SER A 188 4.81 22.62 0.26
C SER A 188 4.23 21.75 -0.87
N THR A 189 5.09 21.20 -1.73
CA THR A 189 4.66 20.33 -2.83
C THR A 189 4.21 18.95 -2.34
N PHE A 190 4.56 18.57 -1.11
CA PHE A 190 4.04 17.38 -0.43
C PHE A 190 2.55 17.56 -0.11
N THR A 191 1.72 17.19 -1.09
CA THR A 191 0.26 17.35 -1.07
C THR A 191 -0.48 16.05 -0.77
N LEU A 192 0.22 14.91 -0.84
CA LEU A 192 -0.26 13.62 -0.37
C LEU A 192 -0.10 13.46 1.15
N GLY A 193 0.82 14.21 1.76
CA GLY A 193 0.86 14.41 3.21
C GLY A 193 -0.08 15.53 3.62
N THR A 194 -0.80 15.35 4.72
CA THR A 194 -1.72 16.36 5.28
C THR A 194 -1.53 16.48 6.79
N GLY A 195 -2.01 17.58 7.39
CA GLY A 195 -2.03 17.77 8.84
C GLY A 195 -0.69 17.48 9.50
N ILE A 196 -0.60 16.38 10.24
CA ILE A 196 0.61 15.96 10.95
C ILE A 196 1.37 14.94 10.10
N VAL A 197 2.65 15.20 9.83
CA VAL A 197 3.50 14.28 9.06
C VAL A 197 4.72 13.86 9.87
N ALA A 198 5.26 12.67 9.58
CA ALA A 198 6.51 12.20 10.15
C ALA A 198 7.68 12.67 9.29
N ILE A 199 8.68 13.29 9.90
CA ILE A 199 9.74 14.03 9.22
C ILE A 199 11.10 13.59 9.77
N ALA A 200 12.03 13.31 8.86
CA ALA A 200 13.45 13.29 9.12
C ALA A 200 14.11 14.35 8.22
N ASP A 201 14.46 15.50 8.80
CA ASP A 201 14.96 16.68 8.09
C ASP A 201 16.40 16.96 8.53
N ALA A 202 17.36 16.42 7.78
CA ALA A 202 18.77 16.48 8.16
C ALA A 202 19.40 17.84 7.81
N ASP A 203 18.81 18.57 6.86
CA ASP A 203 19.17 19.95 6.50
C ASP A 203 18.81 20.92 7.62
N GLU A 204 17.55 20.94 8.05
CA GLU A 204 17.13 21.83 9.15
C GLU A 204 17.77 21.42 10.49
N TRP A 205 18.10 20.14 10.68
CA TRP A 205 18.83 19.69 11.88
C TRP A 205 20.23 20.33 11.99
N ASP A 206 20.92 20.52 10.86
CA ASP A 206 22.31 21.01 10.76
C ASP A 206 22.43 22.54 10.93
N ASP A 207 21.30 23.28 11.00
CA ASP A 207 21.27 24.74 11.11
C ASP A 207 21.75 25.30 12.46
N ILE A 208 21.84 24.45 13.49
CA ILE A 208 22.41 24.78 14.81
C ILE A 208 23.52 23.76 15.15
N ASP A 209 24.50 24.19 15.95
CA ASP A 209 25.61 23.36 16.41
C ASP A 209 25.12 22.00 16.98
N HIS A 210 25.66 20.91 16.41
CA HIS A 210 25.50 19.56 16.94
C HIS A 210 26.85 18.86 17.13
N ALA A 211 26.85 17.73 17.84
CA ALA A 211 28.05 16.90 17.97
C ALA A 211 28.49 16.33 16.61
N GLU A 212 29.79 16.13 16.39
CA GLU A 212 30.31 15.58 15.13
C GLU A 212 29.74 14.17 14.85
N GLY A 213 29.18 13.98 13.66
CA GLY A 213 28.67 12.70 13.17
C GLY A 213 27.60 12.88 12.10
N TRP A 214 27.03 11.77 11.65
CA TRP A 214 25.97 11.74 10.64
C TRP A 214 24.59 11.60 11.29
N TYR A 215 23.58 12.16 10.65
CA TYR A 215 22.18 11.89 10.94
C TYR A 215 21.87 10.41 10.70
N ASP A 216 21.51 9.69 11.76
CA ASP A 216 21.20 8.26 11.75
C ASP A 216 20.06 7.98 12.73
N SER A 217 18.84 7.94 12.20
CA SER A 217 17.62 7.81 12.98
C SER A 217 16.62 6.86 12.32
N PHE A 218 15.92 6.11 13.18
CA PHE A 218 14.93 5.12 12.77
C PHE A 218 13.58 5.36 13.44
N LEU A 219 12.50 5.09 12.71
CA LEU A 219 11.13 5.10 13.17
C LEU A 219 10.49 3.72 12.93
N SER A 220 10.08 3.05 13.99
CA SER A 220 9.51 1.70 13.94
C SER A 220 8.04 1.69 14.35
N THR A 221 7.22 0.94 13.61
CA THR A 221 5.82 0.67 13.97
C THR A 221 5.72 -0.15 15.26
N PRO A 222 4.54 -0.21 15.91
CA PRO A 222 4.24 -1.29 16.83
C PRO A 222 4.28 -2.66 16.12
N ALA A 223 4.21 -3.73 16.89
CA ALA A 223 4.00 -5.08 16.33
C ALA A 223 2.61 -5.16 15.68
N ILE A 224 2.60 -5.46 14.38
CA ILE A 224 1.40 -5.63 13.56
C ILE A 224 1.02 -7.10 13.55
N ASP A 225 -0.20 -7.41 13.96
CA ASP A 225 -0.74 -8.78 14.05
C ASP A 225 -0.98 -9.36 12.65
N LEU A 226 -0.41 -10.54 12.40
CA LEU A 226 -0.56 -11.33 11.17
C LEU A 226 -1.26 -12.66 11.43
N THR A 227 -1.85 -12.85 12.62
CA THR A 227 -2.57 -14.06 12.99
C THR A 227 -3.72 -14.33 12.00
N GLY A 228 -3.70 -15.51 11.38
CA GLY A 228 -4.71 -15.90 10.38
C GLY A 228 -4.53 -15.28 8.99
N VAL A 229 -3.47 -14.51 8.76
CA VAL A 229 -3.15 -13.99 7.43
C VAL A 229 -2.49 -15.10 6.59
N GLU A 230 -3.26 -15.67 5.67
CA GLU A 230 -2.80 -16.72 4.76
C GLU A 230 -2.03 -16.16 3.53
N ALA A 231 -2.17 -14.87 3.24
CA ALA A 231 -1.47 -14.23 2.14
C ALA A 231 0.06 -14.27 2.33
N THR A 232 0.79 -14.71 1.31
CA THR A 232 2.27 -14.75 1.32
C THR A 232 2.91 -13.43 0.90
N MET A 233 2.11 -12.51 0.38
CA MET A 233 2.53 -11.19 -0.07
C MET A 233 1.70 -10.14 0.65
N LEU A 234 2.37 -9.28 1.40
CA LEU A 234 1.80 -8.06 1.97
C LEU A 234 2.28 -6.85 1.15
N GLN A 235 1.63 -5.72 1.33
CA GLN A 235 1.97 -4.45 0.71
C GLN A 235 2.06 -3.36 1.79
N LEU A 236 3.22 -2.72 1.88
CA LEU A 236 3.37 -1.43 2.56
C LEU A 236 3.05 -0.31 1.58
N ARG A 237 2.26 0.68 2.01
CA ARG A 237 1.93 1.87 1.24
C ARG A 237 2.08 3.10 2.13
N PHE A 238 2.56 4.20 1.57
CA PHE A 238 2.66 5.47 2.27
C PHE A 238 2.77 6.62 1.27
N ALA A 239 2.43 7.82 1.70
CA ALA A 239 2.80 9.06 1.04
C ALA A 239 4.25 9.41 1.41
N SER A 240 5.04 9.84 0.44
CA SER A 240 6.46 10.16 0.64
C SER A 240 6.79 11.52 0.02
N SER A 241 7.63 12.27 0.73
CA SER A 241 8.37 13.41 0.22
C SER A 241 9.85 13.17 0.44
N TRP A 242 10.59 13.00 -0.66
CA TRP A 242 12.03 12.72 -0.67
C TRP A 242 12.75 13.79 -1.48
N ARG A 243 13.68 14.50 -0.83
CA ARG A 243 14.62 15.39 -1.51
C ARG A 243 16.04 14.92 -1.18
N PRO A 244 16.78 14.36 -2.16
CA PRO A 244 18.14 13.90 -1.95
C PRO A 244 19.17 15.01 -2.20
N GLU A 245 20.31 14.91 -1.53
CA GLU A 245 21.57 15.56 -1.91
C GLU A 245 22.73 14.56 -1.86
N PHE A 246 23.69 14.76 -2.76
CA PHE A 246 24.91 13.97 -2.83
C PHE A 246 26.03 14.83 -3.40
N ASP A 247 27.13 14.94 -2.65
CA ASP A 247 28.37 15.55 -3.12
C ASP A 247 29.61 14.85 -2.51
N ASN A 248 30.74 15.55 -2.36
CA ASN A 248 31.94 14.93 -1.78
C ASN A 248 31.89 14.86 -0.25
N ASP A 249 31.01 15.66 0.36
CA ASP A 249 30.90 15.86 1.79
C ASP A 249 29.61 15.23 2.32
N TYR A 250 28.54 15.15 1.51
CA TYR A 250 27.21 14.70 1.94
C TYR A 250 26.61 13.57 1.08
N HIS A 251 25.81 12.71 1.71
CA HIS A 251 25.15 11.56 1.11
C HIS A 251 23.99 11.12 2.01
N GLN A 252 22.89 10.63 1.44
CA GLN A 252 21.69 10.31 2.21
C GLN A 252 21.14 8.95 1.79
N THR A 253 20.86 8.11 2.79
CA THR A 253 20.30 6.76 2.58
C THR A 253 18.97 6.61 3.30
N ALA A 254 17.90 6.39 2.55
CA ALA A 254 16.60 5.97 3.09
C ALA A 254 16.44 4.46 2.95
N LYS A 255 16.10 3.78 4.05
CA LYS A 255 15.87 2.33 4.05
C LYS A 255 14.60 1.96 4.78
N ILE A 256 13.96 0.88 4.34
CA ILE A 256 12.84 0.25 5.04
C ILE A 256 13.19 -1.21 5.31
N MET A 257 13.10 -1.58 6.59
CA MET A 257 13.34 -2.92 7.08
C MET A 257 12.06 -3.52 7.65
N VAL A 258 11.94 -4.84 7.58
CA VAL A 258 10.83 -5.59 8.20
C VAL A 258 11.37 -6.73 9.04
N SER A 259 11.00 -6.79 10.32
CA SER A 259 11.25 -7.94 11.19
C SER A 259 9.97 -8.73 11.38
N PHE A 260 10.04 -10.06 11.25
CA PHE A 260 8.93 -10.97 11.54
C PHE A 260 9.20 -11.71 12.84
N ASP A 261 8.22 -11.74 13.74
CA ASP A 261 8.28 -12.45 15.02
C ASP A 261 9.56 -12.16 15.85
N GLY A 262 10.10 -10.94 15.74
CA GLY A 262 11.35 -10.52 16.39
C GLY A 262 12.63 -11.14 15.82
N GLY A 263 12.56 -11.73 14.62
CA GLY A 263 13.72 -12.23 13.87
C GLY A 263 14.56 -11.12 13.24
N GLU A 264 15.63 -11.51 12.57
CA GLU A 264 16.52 -10.59 11.84
C GLU A 264 15.73 -9.74 10.83
N PRO A 265 15.86 -8.40 10.86
CA PRO A 265 15.21 -7.53 9.90
C PRO A 265 15.66 -7.81 8.46
N VAL A 266 14.71 -7.77 7.53
CA VAL A 266 14.95 -7.90 6.08
C VAL A 266 14.72 -6.55 5.43
N GLU A 267 15.68 -6.11 4.61
CA GLU A 267 15.54 -4.90 3.81
C GLU A 267 14.53 -5.12 2.68
N VAL A 268 13.55 -4.23 2.61
CA VAL A 268 12.50 -4.26 1.57
C VAL A 268 12.53 -3.03 0.67
N LEU A 269 13.25 -1.98 1.08
CA LEU A 269 13.52 -0.79 0.28
C LEU A 269 14.87 -0.19 0.68
N LEU A 270 15.64 0.23 -0.31
CA LEU A 270 16.87 0.99 -0.17
C LEU A 270 16.90 2.06 -1.26
N TRP A 271 17.02 3.32 -0.85
CA TRP A 271 17.16 4.50 -1.67
C TRP A 271 18.43 5.23 -1.27
N GLU A 272 19.23 5.60 -2.25
CA GLU A 272 20.48 6.33 -2.07
C GLU A 272 20.43 7.63 -2.88
N SER A 273 21.12 8.66 -2.41
CA SER A 273 21.19 9.95 -3.09
C SER A 273 22.25 10.01 -4.20
N ASP A 274 23.24 9.11 -4.21
CA ASP A 274 24.25 9.03 -5.26
C ASP A 274 23.65 8.58 -6.60
N GLU A 275 23.67 9.44 -7.61
CA GLU A 275 23.21 9.13 -8.98
C GLU A 275 23.95 7.93 -9.62
N SER A 276 25.13 7.59 -9.12
CA SER A 276 25.92 6.44 -9.58
C SER A 276 25.44 5.11 -9.00
N SER A 277 24.65 5.16 -7.92
CA SER A 277 24.13 3.99 -7.24
C SER A 277 23.08 3.25 -8.06
N PRO A 278 23.07 1.90 -8.06
CA PRO A 278 21.94 1.13 -8.57
C PRO A 278 20.63 1.38 -7.80
N ASN A 279 20.72 1.94 -6.59
CA ASN A 279 19.60 2.28 -5.71
C ASN A 279 19.29 3.78 -5.72
N TYR A 280 19.85 4.55 -6.68
CA TYR A 280 19.59 5.98 -6.78
C TYR A 280 18.09 6.26 -6.82
N LYS A 281 17.62 7.10 -5.91
CA LYS A 281 16.25 7.61 -5.92
C LYS A 281 16.24 9.08 -6.33
N PRO A 282 15.70 9.42 -7.52
CA PRO A 282 15.54 10.81 -7.93
C PRO A 282 14.66 11.62 -6.96
N TYR A 283 14.92 12.92 -6.91
CA TYR A 283 14.07 13.93 -6.29
C TYR A 283 12.58 13.66 -6.56
N ALA A 284 11.78 13.54 -5.49
CA ALA A 284 10.34 13.39 -5.56
C ALA A 284 9.70 13.79 -4.23
N THR A 285 9.25 15.03 -4.15
CA THR A 285 8.65 15.62 -2.94
C THR A 285 7.16 15.28 -2.77
N ASN A 286 6.57 14.50 -3.67
CA ASN A 286 5.18 14.09 -3.58
C ASN A 286 4.88 12.83 -4.38
N GLU A 287 4.92 11.67 -3.73
CA GLU A 287 4.60 10.40 -4.36
C GLU A 287 3.88 9.43 -3.40
N SER A 288 3.14 8.48 -3.99
CA SER A 288 2.64 7.32 -3.26
C SER A 288 3.58 6.15 -3.53
N VAL A 289 4.15 5.61 -2.45
CA VAL A 289 5.09 4.49 -2.51
C VAL A 289 4.34 3.21 -2.17
N ALA A 290 4.64 2.13 -2.89
CA ALA A 290 4.13 0.80 -2.58
C ALA A 290 5.27 -0.21 -2.61
N VAL A 291 5.51 -0.88 -1.48
CA VAL A 291 6.59 -1.87 -1.31
C VAL A 291 5.96 -3.24 -1.06
N GLY A 292 6.39 -4.23 -1.84
CA GLY A 292 5.98 -5.60 -1.63
C GLY A 292 6.79 -6.27 -0.51
N ILE A 293 6.11 -6.78 0.52
CA ILE A 293 6.72 -7.51 1.61
C ILE A 293 6.38 -9.00 1.50
N ARG A 294 7.39 -9.87 1.36
CA ARG A 294 7.19 -11.33 1.36
C ARG A 294 7.07 -11.84 2.79
N LYS A 295 5.88 -12.32 3.17
CA LYS A 295 5.61 -12.86 4.50
C LYS A 295 6.13 -14.30 4.61
N PRO A 296 6.99 -14.63 5.59
CA PRO A 296 7.36 -16.01 5.87
C PRO A 296 6.15 -16.86 6.27
N ALA A 297 6.18 -18.15 5.90
CA ALA A 297 5.13 -19.09 6.29
C ALA A 297 5.05 -19.19 7.82
N GLY A 298 3.84 -19.04 8.37
CA GLY A 298 3.59 -19.11 9.80
C GLY A 298 3.92 -17.85 10.60
N ALA A 299 4.44 -16.78 9.98
CA ALA A 299 4.71 -15.53 10.68
C ALA A 299 3.46 -14.97 11.36
N GLN A 300 3.57 -14.60 12.64
CA GLN A 300 2.44 -14.15 13.47
C GLN A 300 2.42 -12.64 13.68
N ASN A 301 3.57 -11.97 13.66
CA ASN A 301 3.66 -10.53 13.78
C ASN A 301 4.75 -9.98 12.87
N MET A 302 4.68 -8.69 12.57
CA MET A 302 5.78 -7.96 11.97
C MET A 302 5.94 -6.54 12.53
N VAL A 303 7.15 -5.99 12.37
CA VAL A 303 7.48 -4.58 12.64
C VAL A 303 8.11 -4.01 11.38
N VAL A 304 7.69 -2.82 10.98
CA VAL A 304 8.29 -2.06 9.88
C VAL A 304 9.11 -0.93 10.47
N THR A 305 10.33 -0.75 9.97
CA THR A 305 11.25 0.30 10.42
C THR A 305 11.66 1.15 9.22
N PHE A 306 11.40 2.44 9.29
CA PHE A 306 11.86 3.47 8.37
C PHE A 306 13.17 4.05 8.92
N GLY A 307 14.20 4.21 8.10
CA GLY A 307 15.46 4.81 8.51
C GLY A 307 15.95 5.84 7.52
N LEU A 308 16.35 7.01 8.02
CA LEU A 308 17.15 7.98 7.28
C LEU A 308 18.52 7.99 7.94
N VAL A 309 19.54 7.58 7.20
CA VAL A 309 20.87 7.33 7.76
C VAL A 309 21.96 7.89 6.89
N GLU A 310 23.13 8.03 7.51
CA GLU A 310 24.37 8.49 6.91
C GLU A 310 24.26 9.91 6.31
N ALA A 311 23.20 10.65 6.66
CA ALA A 311 22.91 11.97 6.12
C ALA A 311 23.72 13.06 6.82
N GLY A 312 24.21 14.03 6.07
CA GLY A 312 24.67 15.31 6.58
C GLY A 312 23.57 16.36 6.38
N ASN A 313 23.96 17.54 5.92
CA ASN A 313 23.04 18.61 5.51
C ASN A 313 22.42 18.28 4.13
N ASP A 314 21.56 17.26 4.09
CA ASP A 314 21.10 16.58 2.85
C ASP A 314 19.59 16.68 2.59
N TRP A 315 18.97 17.81 2.92
CA TRP A 315 17.51 18.01 2.86
C TRP A 315 16.75 17.02 3.77
N TRP A 316 15.79 16.25 3.24
CA TRP A 316 14.85 15.51 4.07
C TRP A 316 14.23 14.27 3.43
N TRP A 317 13.67 13.43 4.31
CA TRP A 317 12.64 12.45 4.00
C TRP A 317 11.46 12.60 4.95
N ALA A 318 10.26 12.79 4.41
CA ALA A 318 9.02 12.81 5.17
C ALA A 318 8.03 11.76 4.65
N ILE A 319 7.23 11.21 5.56
CA ILE A 319 6.21 10.20 5.26
C ILE A 319 4.87 10.54 5.93
N ASP A 320 3.80 10.04 5.33
CA ASP A 320 2.44 10.12 5.87
C ASP A 320 1.60 8.94 5.35
N ASN A 321 0.41 8.71 5.92
CA ASN A 321 -0.58 7.73 5.48
C ASN A 321 0.01 6.31 5.35
N VAL A 322 0.70 5.83 6.39
CA VAL A 322 1.34 4.50 6.43
C VAL A 322 0.27 3.43 6.52
N GLU A 323 0.21 2.52 5.56
CA GLU A 323 -0.75 1.42 5.48
C GLU A 323 -0.01 0.09 5.23
N ILE A 324 -0.38 -0.94 5.99
CA ILE A 324 -0.09 -2.33 5.65
C ILE A 324 -1.38 -3.00 5.23
N ALA A 325 -1.35 -3.64 4.06
CA ALA A 325 -2.47 -4.40 3.57
C ALA A 325 -2.06 -5.66 2.79
N TYR A 326 -3.04 -6.51 2.48
CA TYR A 326 -2.92 -7.62 1.55
C TYR A 326 -4.19 -7.79 0.71
N TYR A 327 -4.11 -8.63 -0.32
CA TYR A 327 -5.22 -8.98 -1.20
C TYR A 327 -5.55 -10.48 -1.08
#